data_AF-A0A923PX16-F1
#
_entry.id   AF-A0A923PX16-F1
#
_cell.length_a   1.000
_cell.length_b   1.000
_cell.length_c   1.000
_cell.angle_alpha   90.00
_cell.angle_beta   90.00
_cell.angle_gamma   90.00
#
_symmetry.space_group_name_H-M   'P 1'
#
loop_
_entity.id
_entity.type
_entity.pdbx_description
1 polymer ?
#
loop_
_entity_poly.entity_id
_entity_poly.type
_entity_poly.pdbx_seq_one_letter_code
_entity_poly.pdbx_strand_id
1 'polypeptide(L)'
;MIQGFSKYRKFFLTTILCHGLFALQPAIAAITAQLSAPVSNTTITTGSFILSANVTSSTAVSSVIFYRDNWTQVGVSSTPPFQISLSANTISAGSHTFFAVARDISGTAAATSISSVNIVLPVVAPVASISAVGSPVVTAALGSPVVTAALSGANVLLSASLTSSDSTIEVTFYRDSWILLAATKVSLYQISIAQSSLSSGTHTFFAVARNAAGGAQASAITSLNIPSSQVAAPAPAPDRAPAAAPAPAPSTVSSCQPGAVVGWDPMPLFKKSYISGGPYAGAYTVGPAGYLNWYFSSLGVLGFIDRLPSSEVKQYLNSYMASLDKPTATSPGYTIQDVTFANPASPATSASSKKPQDSDDSYASTILSVASRYVACNDADGRAWLSSISTFGSGETNLQVLKKIAAKNLTDTTKDSPTGLIHTFQDLNKYPIYYTEDNTEVYKGLNDFTKLLSRVGDADAGFYGQAASTVAAGIQTYLFMNNQAVSNLSNGVRLNVSGFGVAWQNGISDNFYPGAVTQLFPVALGVPMPDATNKTALATLNAMAPSWCNRLYDTNGRDPFMILGYGAALLGDQASAQCQLDFFAQQAQAGTATITVTGLGYYQRTVNLLRGQAPY
;
A
#
# COMPACT_ATOMS: atom_id res chain seq x y z
N MET A 1 -9.08 8.58 75.36
CA MET A 1 -8.32 7.40 75.84
C MET A 1 -8.96 6.12 75.29
N ILE A 2 -8.30 4.98 75.50
CA ILE A 2 -8.62 3.65 74.95
C ILE A 2 -10.00 3.11 75.40
N GLN A 3 -10.63 2.34 74.51
CA GLN A 3 -11.70 1.31 74.63
C GLN A 3 -12.47 1.09 75.97
N GLY A 4 -13.75 0.69 75.83
CA GLY A 4 -14.09 -0.71 76.19
C GLY A 4 -15.39 -0.99 76.97
N PHE A 5 -16.16 -1.99 76.47
CA PHE A 5 -17.24 -2.73 77.17
C PHE A 5 -18.46 -1.87 77.63
N SER A 6 -19.61 -2.40 78.08
CA SER A 6 -20.04 -3.76 78.45
C SER A 6 -21.56 -3.90 78.20
N LYS A 7 -22.22 -5.04 77.97
CA LYS A 7 -21.88 -6.49 77.98
C LYS A 7 -22.33 -7.10 76.60
N TYR A 8 -22.49 -8.40 76.29
CA TYR A 8 -22.51 -9.69 77.02
C TYR A 8 -21.89 -10.82 76.17
N ARG A 9 -21.65 -11.96 76.83
CA ARG A 9 -21.41 -13.29 76.22
C ARG A 9 -22.47 -14.27 76.70
N LYS A 10 -22.93 -15.17 75.82
CA LYS A 10 -23.13 -16.60 76.15
C LYS A 10 -22.73 -17.41 74.92
N PHE A 11 -21.98 -18.49 75.14
CA PHE A 11 -21.28 -19.24 74.11
C PHE A 11 -21.14 -20.68 74.61
N PHE A 12 -21.61 -21.67 73.84
CA PHE A 12 -21.30 -23.09 74.06
C PHE A 12 -21.42 -23.84 72.72
N LEU A 13 -20.65 -24.91 72.58
CA LEU A 13 -20.40 -25.58 71.29
C LEU A 13 -21.33 -26.77 71.03
N THR A 14 -21.72 -26.90 69.76
CA THR A 14 -21.80 -28.14 68.95
C THR A 14 -22.45 -29.41 69.54
N THR A 15 -23.57 -29.84 68.95
CA THR A 15 -23.92 -31.28 68.84
C THR A 15 -24.72 -31.57 67.54
N ILE A 16 -24.00 -32.11 66.56
CA ILE A 16 -24.35 -33.14 65.54
C ILE A 16 -25.82 -33.35 65.08
N LEU A 17 -26.02 -33.20 63.76
CA LEU A 17 -26.97 -33.82 62.79
C LEU A 17 -28.34 -34.39 63.22
N CYS A 18 -29.43 -33.83 62.67
CA CYS A 18 -30.28 -34.40 61.58
C CYS A 18 -31.56 -33.56 61.36
N HIS A 19 -31.75 -32.91 60.20
CA HIS A 19 -32.55 -33.38 59.04
C HIS A 19 -34.04 -33.64 59.34
N GLY A 20 -35.02 -32.93 58.74
CA GLY A 20 -34.97 -31.73 57.88
C GLY A 20 -36.17 -31.63 56.91
N LEU A 21 -36.45 -30.43 56.37
CA LEU A 21 -37.18 -30.26 55.11
C LEU A 21 -36.74 -28.94 54.44
N PHE A 22 -36.68 -28.91 53.11
CA PHE A 22 -35.90 -27.91 52.37
C PHE A 22 -36.68 -26.61 52.09
N ALA A 23 -36.05 -25.48 52.42
CA ALA A 23 -36.27 -24.25 51.67
C ALA A 23 -35.48 -24.35 50.36
N LEU A 24 -36.16 -24.50 49.23
CA LEU A 24 -35.54 -24.53 47.91
C LEU A 24 -35.09 -23.11 47.51
N GLN A 25 -33.89 -22.74 47.94
CA GLN A 25 -33.11 -21.71 47.26
C GLN A 25 -32.97 -22.16 45.78
N PRO A 26 -33.34 -21.32 44.79
CA PRO A 26 -33.32 -21.73 43.40
C PRO A 26 -31.89 -22.15 43.03
N ALA A 27 -31.75 -23.38 42.53
CA ALA A 27 -30.46 -23.91 42.14
C ALA A 27 -29.85 -22.98 41.08
N ILE A 28 -28.70 -22.39 41.40
CA ILE A 28 -27.97 -21.57 40.45
C ILE A 28 -27.70 -22.43 39.22
N ALA A 29 -28.15 -21.97 38.06
CA ALA A 29 -27.88 -22.63 36.79
C ALA A 29 -26.36 -22.68 36.61
N ALA A 30 -25.80 -23.89 36.68
CA ALA A 30 -24.37 -24.12 36.79
C ALA A 30 -23.95 -24.95 35.59
N ILE A 31 -23.31 -24.29 34.63
CA ILE A 31 -22.76 -24.89 33.43
C ILE A 31 -21.24 -24.74 33.44
N THR A 32 -20.54 -25.82 33.12
CA THR A 32 -19.08 -25.86 32.93
C THR A 32 -18.76 -26.50 31.58
N ALA A 33 -17.71 -26.02 30.93
CA ALA A 33 -17.28 -26.49 29.61
C ALA A 33 -15.76 -26.66 29.56
N GLN A 34 -15.28 -27.76 29.00
CA GLN A 34 -13.86 -28.03 28.78
C GLN A 34 -13.67 -28.57 27.35
N LEU A 35 -12.73 -28.01 26.59
CA LEU A 35 -12.37 -28.57 25.28
C LEU A 35 -11.61 -29.89 25.51
N SER A 36 -12.11 -30.98 24.94
CA SER A 36 -11.56 -32.34 25.09
C SER A 36 -10.75 -32.80 23.88
N ALA A 37 -10.99 -32.23 22.70
CA ALA A 37 -10.12 -32.40 21.53
C ALA A 37 -10.17 -31.16 20.60
N PRO A 38 -9.08 -30.85 19.88
CA PRO A 38 -7.72 -31.36 20.05
C PRO A 38 -7.05 -30.80 21.32
N VAL A 39 -6.08 -31.53 21.88
CA VAL A 39 -5.31 -31.07 23.05
C VAL A 39 -4.28 -30.01 22.67
N SER A 40 -3.89 -29.15 23.61
CA SER A 40 -2.98 -28.05 23.31
C SER A 40 -1.60 -28.55 22.87
N ASN A 41 -1.01 -27.87 21.90
CA ASN A 41 0.20 -28.23 21.14
C ASN A 41 0.05 -29.45 20.21
N THR A 42 -1.17 -29.90 19.90
CA THR A 42 -1.40 -30.88 18.82
C THR A 42 -0.89 -30.31 17.49
N THR A 43 -0.18 -31.13 16.70
CA THR A 43 0.11 -30.82 15.29
C THR A 43 -0.81 -31.66 14.39
N ILE A 44 -1.47 -31.03 13.42
CA ILE A 44 -2.41 -31.67 12.49
C ILE A 44 -1.84 -31.51 11.08
N THR A 45 -1.58 -32.62 10.38
CA THR A 45 -0.77 -32.64 9.15
C THR A 45 -1.56 -32.77 7.84
N THR A 46 -2.78 -33.32 7.88
CA THR A 46 -3.71 -33.43 6.73
C THR A 46 -5.14 -33.70 7.21
N GLY A 47 -6.14 -33.44 6.36
CA GLY A 47 -7.47 -34.03 6.47
C GLY A 47 -8.44 -33.29 7.40
N SER A 48 -9.41 -34.01 7.97
CA SER A 48 -10.37 -33.45 8.93
C SER A 48 -10.13 -33.98 10.33
N PHE A 49 -10.24 -33.09 11.31
CA PHE A 49 -10.11 -33.39 12.73
C PHE A 49 -11.44 -33.08 13.46
N ILE A 50 -11.51 -33.45 14.73
CA ILE A 50 -12.69 -33.21 15.57
C ILE A 50 -12.37 -32.13 16.60
N LEU A 51 -13.21 -31.09 16.66
CA LEU A 51 -13.34 -30.26 17.85
C LEU A 51 -14.39 -30.91 18.76
N SER A 52 -14.07 -31.13 20.03
CA SER A 52 -14.96 -31.76 21.01
C SER A 52 -14.92 -31.00 22.33
N ALA A 53 -16.06 -30.87 23.00
CA ALA A 53 -16.18 -30.24 24.30
C ALA A 53 -17.00 -31.11 25.28
N ASN A 54 -16.43 -31.32 26.47
CA ASN A 54 -17.14 -31.90 27.60
C ASN A 54 -17.92 -30.78 28.28
N VAL A 55 -19.24 -30.91 28.40
CA VAL A 55 -20.12 -29.91 29.01
C VAL A 55 -20.99 -30.56 30.07
N THR A 56 -20.93 -30.02 31.29
CA THR A 56 -21.79 -30.42 32.42
C THR A 56 -22.68 -29.24 32.76
N SER A 57 -23.99 -29.45 32.90
CA SER A 57 -24.96 -28.39 33.17
C SER A 57 -26.07 -28.89 34.09
N SER A 58 -26.55 -28.05 35.01
CA SER A 58 -27.72 -28.36 35.86
C SER A 58 -29.06 -28.18 35.14
N THR A 59 -29.08 -27.60 33.94
CA THR A 59 -30.22 -27.60 33.01
C THR A 59 -29.79 -28.09 31.62
N ALA A 60 -30.71 -28.40 30.70
CA ALA A 60 -30.34 -28.91 29.38
C ALA A 60 -29.43 -27.93 28.61
N VAL A 61 -28.40 -28.44 27.93
CA VAL A 61 -27.52 -27.63 27.06
C VAL A 61 -28.30 -27.27 25.78
N SER A 62 -28.37 -25.98 25.44
CA SER A 62 -29.05 -25.49 24.24
C SER A 62 -28.12 -25.44 23.02
N SER A 63 -26.84 -25.12 23.23
CA SER A 63 -25.83 -25.05 22.18
C SER A 63 -24.41 -25.10 22.73
N VAL A 64 -23.48 -25.57 21.90
CA VAL A 64 -22.03 -25.45 22.07
C VAL A 64 -21.47 -24.92 20.77
N ILE A 65 -21.01 -23.68 20.80
CA ILE A 65 -20.45 -22.98 19.64
C ILE A 65 -18.92 -23.10 19.70
N PHE A 66 -18.32 -23.59 18.63
CA PHE A 66 -16.87 -23.73 18.51
C PHE A 66 -16.28 -22.56 17.73
N TYR A 67 -15.15 -22.05 18.23
CA TYR A 67 -14.44 -20.89 17.70
C TYR A 67 -12.98 -21.21 17.41
N ARG A 68 -12.44 -20.52 16.42
CA ARG A 68 -11.01 -20.47 16.08
C ARG A 68 -10.50 -19.02 16.18
N ASP A 69 -9.26 -18.86 16.59
CA ASP A 69 -8.53 -17.59 16.64
C ASP A 69 -9.33 -16.47 17.33
N ASN A 70 -9.41 -15.28 16.71
CA ASN A 70 -10.16 -14.13 17.19
C ASN A 70 -11.67 -14.31 16.96
N TRP A 71 -12.31 -15.20 17.72
CA TRP A 71 -13.76 -15.45 17.73
C TRP A 71 -14.37 -15.86 16.36
N THR A 72 -13.60 -16.47 15.46
CA THR A 72 -14.13 -16.99 14.19
C THR A 72 -14.94 -18.25 14.47
N GLN A 73 -16.28 -18.18 14.38
CA GLN A 73 -17.14 -19.35 14.57
C GLN A 73 -16.89 -20.40 13.48
N VAL A 74 -16.52 -21.62 13.88
CA VAL A 74 -16.24 -22.75 12.98
C VAL A 74 -17.33 -23.82 12.99
N GLY A 75 -18.28 -23.76 13.94
CA GLY A 75 -19.49 -24.58 13.92
C GLY A 75 -20.25 -24.58 15.24
N VAL A 76 -21.38 -25.30 15.28
CA VAL A 76 -22.25 -25.43 16.46
C VAL A 76 -22.67 -26.89 16.61
N SER A 77 -22.74 -27.39 17.84
CA SER A 77 -23.43 -28.64 18.19
C SER A 77 -24.46 -28.39 19.28
N SER A 78 -25.65 -28.99 19.18
CA SER A 78 -26.76 -28.84 20.13
C SER A 78 -27.15 -30.14 20.83
N THR A 79 -26.40 -31.23 20.62
CA THR A 79 -26.67 -32.56 21.18
C THR A 79 -25.38 -33.28 21.57
N PRO A 80 -25.33 -34.01 22.71
CA PRO A 80 -24.19 -34.85 23.05
C PRO A 80 -23.96 -35.98 22.02
N PRO A 81 -22.69 -36.35 21.71
CA PRO A 81 -21.46 -35.67 22.11
C PRO A 81 -21.32 -34.30 21.43
N PHE A 82 -20.98 -33.26 22.19
CA PHE A 82 -20.82 -31.91 21.64
C PHE A 82 -19.50 -31.82 20.88
N GLN A 83 -19.57 -32.10 19.59
CA GLN A 83 -18.42 -32.12 18.70
C GLN A 83 -18.79 -31.66 17.29
N ILE A 84 -17.81 -31.17 16.54
CA ILE A 84 -17.90 -30.91 15.10
C ILE A 84 -16.66 -31.46 14.38
N SER A 85 -16.81 -31.85 13.12
CA SER A 85 -15.66 -32.14 12.26
C SER A 85 -15.26 -30.89 11.48
N LEU A 86 -13.96 -30.59 11.45
CA LEU A 86 -13.39 -29.42 10.82
C LEU A 86 -12.22 -29.85 9.92
N SER A 87 -12.20 -29.36 8.68
CA SER A 87 -11.13 -29.70 7.73
C SER A 87 -9.91 -28.82 7.97
N ALA A 88 -8.76 -29.42 8.31
CA ALA A 88 -7.48 -28.71 8.39
C ALA A 88 -7.11 -28.06 7.05
N ASN A 89 -7.56 -28.64 5.92
CA ASN A 89 -7.39 -28.08 4.58
C ASN A 89 -8.17 -26.77 4.35
N THR A 90 -9.09 -26.40 5.25
CA THR A 90 -9.81 -25.10 5.24
C THR A 90 -9.21 -24.08 6.23
N ILE A 91 -8.01 -24.37 6.74
CA ILE A 91 -7.27 -23.55 7.69
C ILE A 91 -5.86 -23.33 7.12
N SER A 92 -5.32 -22.14 7.32
CA SER A 92 -3.92 -21.83 6.98
C SER A 92 -2.95 -22.75 7.75
N ALA A 93 -1.78 -23.01 7.16
CA ALA A 93 -0.67 -23.57 7.92
C ALA A 93 -0.17 -22.54 8.95
N GLY A 94 0.14 -23.00 10.17
CA GLY A 94 0.56 -22.17 11.30
C GLY A 94 -0.14 -22.52 12.61
N SER A 95 0.18 -21.78 13.67
CA SER A 95 -0.44 -21.96 14.99
C SER A 95 -1.80 -21.26 15.07
N HIS A 96 -2.85 -22.03 15.31
CA HIS A 96 -4.22 -21.58 15.51
C HIS A 96 -4.70 -21.86 16.93
N THR A 97 -5.60 -21.04 17.45
CA THR A 97 -6.23 -21.28 18.77
C THR A 97 -7.66 -21.75 18.61
N PHE A 98 -8.11 -22.65 19.50
CA PHE A 98 -9.45 -23.20 19.50
C PHE A 98 -10.06 -23.17 20.90
N PHE A 99 -11.34 -22.83 20.98
CA PHE A 99 -12.15 -22.87 22.21
C PHE A 99 -13.63 -23.06 21.86
N ALA A 100 -14.46 -23.32 22.86
CA ALA A 100 -15.91 -23.38 22.68
C ALA A 100 -16.63 -22.55 23.75
N VAL A 101 -17.86 -22.13 23.45
CA VAL A 101 -18.80 -21.55 24.41
C VAL A 101 -20.07 -22.39 24.43
N ALA A 102 -20.33 -23.03 25.56
CA ALA A 102 -21.56 -23.74 25.83
C ALA A 102 -22.61 -22.80 26.41
N ARG A 103 -23.89 -23.04 26.09
CA ARG A 103 -25.05 -22.37 26.68
C ARG A 103 -26.09 -23.39 27.11
N ASP A 104 -26.80 -23.11 28.20
CA ASP A 104 -27.95 -23.90 28.63
C ASP A 104 -29.29 -23.33 28.09
N ILE A 105 -30.40 -24.00 28.38
CA ILE A 105 -31.76 -23.53 28.02
C ILE A 105 -32.25 -22.35 28.87
N SER A 106 -31.54 -22.03 29.95
CA SER A 106 -31.80 -20.88 30.82
C SER A 106 -31.08 -19.60 30.36
N GLY A 107 -30.21 -19.73 29.33
CA GLY A 107 -29.37 -18.65 28.80
C GLY A 107 -27.98 -18.53 29.44
N THR A 108 -27.68 -19.34 30.46
CA THR A 108 -26.38 -19.37 31.15
C THR A 108 -25.30 -19.85 30.20
N ALA A 109 -24.09 -19.25 30.25
CA ALA A 109 -22.99 -19.57 29.35
C ALA A 109 -21.68 -19.88 30.08
N ALA A 110 -20.89 -20.82 29.54
CA ALA A 110 -19.53 -21.11 29.97
C ALA A 110 -18.59 -21.29 28.77
N ALA A 111 -17.42 -20.67 28.83
CA ALA A 111 -16.35 -20.84 27.85
C ALA A 111 -15.35 -21.92 28.30
N THR A 112 -14.75 -22.62 27.35
CA THR A 112 -13.62 -23.53 27.61
C THR A 112 -12.33 -22.76 27.81
N SER A 113 -11.30 -23.44 28.34
CA SER A 113 -9.92 -23.03 28.10
C SER A 113 -9.58 -23.05 26.61
N ILE A 114 -8.54 -22.29 26.23
CA ILE A 114 -8.00 -22.26 24.87
C ILE A 114 -7.02 -23.42 24.66
N SER A 115 -7.13 -24.08 23.52
CA SER A 115 -6.17 -25.07 23.01
C SER A 115 -5.40 -24.47 21.83
N SER A 116 -4.07 -24.52 21.84
CA SER A 116 -3.24 -24.13 20.69
C SER A 116 -2.97 -25.34 19.80
N VAL A 117 -3.03 -25.18 18.48
CA VAL A 117 -2.92 -26.27 17.51
C VAL A 117 -2.10 -25.80 16.33
N ASN A 118 -1.05 -26.54 15.97
CA ASN A 118 -0.24 -26.23 14.80
C ASN A 118 -0.79 -26.98 13.57
N ILE A 119 -1.32 -26.25 12.60
CA ILE A 119 -1.71 -26.82 11.30
C ILE A 119 -0.46 -26.86 10.42
N VAL A 120 -0.07 -28.05 10.00
CA VAL A 120 0.98 -28.27 9.00
C VAL A 120 0.29 -28.82 7.75
N LEU A 121 0.68 -28.31 6.58
CA LEU A 121 0.28 -28.90 5.30
C LEU A 121 1.51 -29.60 4.70
N PRO A 122 1.34 -30.77 4.05
CA PRO A 122 2.47 -31.66 3.75
C PRO A 122 3.36 -31.09 2.63
N VAL A 123 4.67 -31.09 2.87
CA VAL A 123 5.69 -30.79 1.86
C VAL A 123 6.36 -32.09 1.44
N VAL A 124 6.30 -32.43 0.15
CA VAL A 124 7.01 -33.57 -0.43
C VAL A 124 7.93 -33.06 -1.53
N ALA A 125 9.24 -33.29 -1.38
CA ALA A 125 10.21 -32.95 -2.40
C ALA A 125 10.17 -33.99 -3.55
N PRO A 126 10.18 -33.58 -4.83
CA PRO A 126 10.07 -34.51 -5.94
C PRO A 126 11.37 -35.25 -6.22
N VAL A 127 11.31 -36.59 -6.24
CA VAL A 127 12.32 -37.43 -6.91
C VAL A 127 11.87 -37.62 -8.35
N ALA A 128 12.75 -37.34 -9.32
CA ALA A 128 12.42 -37.46 -10.73
C ALA A 128 12.49 -38.91 -11.24
N SER A 129 11.50 -39.33 -12.02
CA SER A 129 11.62 -40.48 -12.92
C SER A 129 10.70 -40.30 -14.13
N ILE A 130 11.10 -40.86 -15.28
CA ILE A 130 10.32 -40.91 -16.52
C ILE A 130 10.05 -42.38 -16.83
N SER A 131 8.79 -42.71 -17.16
CA SER A 131 8.46 -43.87 -17.99
C SER A 131 7.10 -43.68 -18.67
N ALA A 132 6.78 -44.53 -19.64
CA ALA A 132 5.70 -44.32 -20.59
C ALA A 132 4.52 -45.32 -20.45
N VAL A 133 3.35 -44.88 -20.93
CA VAL A 133 2.14 -45.63 -21.33
C VAL A 133 1.90 -47.01 -20.69
N GLY A 134 0.98 -47.07 -19.73
CA GLY A 134 0.35 -48.31 -19.25
C GLY A 134 -0.62 -48.04 -18.10
N SER A 135 -1.87 -48.55 -18.20
CA SER A 135 -2.89 -48.37 -17.15
C SER A 135 -2.77 -49.40 -16.02
N PRO A 136 -3.37 -49.18 -14.83
CA PRO A 136 -3.99 -47.94 -14.33
C PRO A 136 -3.28 -47.39 -13.07
N VAL A 137 -3.38 -46.07 -12.82
CA VAL A 137 -3.01 -45.46 -11.54
C VAL A 137 -4.11 -44.50 -11.09
N VAL A 138 -4.60 -44.67 -9.86
CA VAL A 138 -5.44 -43.68 -9.18
C VAL A 138 -4.55 -42.88 -8.23
N THR A 139 -4.21 -41.66 -8.62
CA THR A 139 -3.46 -40.70 -7.79
C THR A 139 -4.16 -39.35 -7.81
N ALA A 140 -4.88 -39.04 -6.74
CA ALA A 140 -5.50 -37.73 -6.55
C ALA A 140 -4.45 -36.72 -6.05
N ALA A 141 -3.84 -35.99 -6.99
CA ALA A 141 -2.93 -34.89 -6.72
C ALA A 141 -3.13 -33.77 -7.76
N LEU A 142 -2.59 -32.59 -7.46
CA LEU A 142 -2.32 -31.58 -8.50
C LEU A 142 -1.14 -32.10 -9.34
N GLY A 143 -1.36 -32.29 -10.63
CA GLY A 143 -0.25 -32.43 -11.58
C GLY A 143 0.33 -31.05 -11.87
N SER A 144 1.66 -30.93 -12.01
CA SER A 144 2.24 -29.71 -12.57
C SER A 144 1.65 -29.46 -13.96
N PRO A 145 1.15 -28.25 -14.26
CA PRO A 145 0.79 -27.92 -15.63
C PRO A 145 2.00 -28.09 -16.55
N VAL A 146 1.77 -28.60 -17.77
CA VAL A 146 2.77 -28.54 -18.85
C VAL A 146 2.39 -27.38 -19.76
N VAL A 147 3.20 -26.32 -19.79
CA VAL A 147 2.95 -25.13 -20.60
C VAL A 147 3.65 -25.25 -21.95
N THR A 148 2.86 -25.20 -23.02
CA THR A 148 3.36 -24.99 -24.39
C THR A 148 3.05 -23.56 -24.83
N ALA A 149 4.01 -22.94 -25.53
CA ALA A 149 3.89 -21.60 -26.09
C ALA A 149 4.21 -21.66 -27.59
N ALA A 150 3.30 -21.16 -28.43
CA ALA A 150 3.46 -21.17 -29.88
C ALA A 150 2.96 -19.87 -30.51
N LEU A 151 3.62 -19.45 -31.59
CA LEU A 151 3.13 -18.38 -32.46
C LEU A 151 1.99 -18.92 -33.34
N SER A 152 0.86 -18.23 -33.34
CA SER A 152 -0.32 -18.53 -34.16
C SER A 152 -0.81 -17.25 -34.81
N GLY A 153 -0.30 -16.97 -36.01
CA GLY A 153 -0.45 -15.68 -36.67
C GLY A 153 0.14 -14.55 -35.82
N ALA A 154 -0.67 -13.52 -35.55
CA ALA A 154 -0.27 -12.36 -34.74
C ALA A 154 -0.46 -12.55 -33.21
N ASN A 155 -0.64 -13.79 -32.73
CA ASN A 155 -0.85 -14.12 -31.32
C ASN A 155 0.16 -15.16 -30.81
N VAL A 156 0.45 -15.12 -29.52
CA VAL A 156 1.03 -16.25 -28.79
C VAL A 156 -0.10 -17.01 -28.10
N LEU A 157 -0.24 -18.29 -28.42
CA LEU A 157 -1.13 -19.21 -27.74
C LEU A 157 -0.37 -19.92 -26.63
N LEU A 158 -0.88 -19.84 -25.39
CA LEU A 158 -0.41 -20.61 -24.25
C LEU A 158 -1.45 -21.67 -23.90
N SER A 159 -1.01 -22.91 -23.71
CA SER A 159 -1.87 -24.04 -23.31
C SER A 159 -1.26 -24.77 -22.12
N ALA A 160 -2.08 -25.15 -21.14
CA ALA A 160 -1.67 -25.95 -19.98
C ALA A 160 -2.46 -27.26 -19.89
N SER A 161 -1.77 -28.40 -19.88
CA SER A 161 -2.40 -29.70 -19.60
C SER A 161 -2.18 -30.10 -18.14
N LEU A 162 -3.24 -30.57 -17.47
CA LEU A 162 -3.21 -31.12 -16.11
C LEU A 162 -3.51 -32.63 -16.14
N THR A 163 -2.95 -33.38 -15.20
CA THR A 163 -3.28 -34.81 -14.98
C THR A 163 -4.32 -35.03 -13.87
N SER A 164 -4.91 -33.95 -13.34
CA SER A 164 -5.87 -34.01 -12.24
C SER A 164 -7.32 -34.06 -12.74
N SER A 165 -8.18 -34.79 -12.03
CA SER A 165 -9.63 -34.84 -12.28
C SER A 165 -10.43 -33.82 -11.45
N ASP A 166 -9.75 -32.92 -10.73
CA ASP A 166 -10.37 -31.85 -9.93
C ASP A 166 -10.90 -30.74 -10.85
N SER A 167 -12.23 -30.61 -10.93
CA SER A 167 -12.92 -29.61 -11.75
C SER A 167 -12.97 -28.21 -11.12
N THR A 168 -12.37 -28.00 -9.95
CA THR A 168 -12.32 -26.69 -9.28
C THR A 168 -11.07 -25.88 -9.59
N ILE A 169 -10.13 -26.46 -10.35
CA ILE A 169 -8.83 -25.86 -10.62
C ILE A 169 -8.96 -24.60 -11.49
N GLU A 170 -8.33 -23.53 -11.04
CA GLU A 170 -7.95 -22.38 -11.84
C GLU A 170 -6.50 -22.53 -12.31
N VAL A 171 -6.23 -22.28 -13.59
CA VAL A 171 -4.86 -22.17 -14.09
C VAL A 171 -4.57 -20.70 -14.37
N THR A 172 -3.60 -20.16 -13.63
CA THR A 172 -3.11 -18.79 -13.77
C THR A 172 -1.82 -18.80 -14.61
N PHE A 173 -1.82 -18.10 -15.74
CA PHE A 173 -0.65 -17.99 -16.62
C PHE A 173 0.17 -16.74 -16.29
N TYR A 174 1.49 -16.90 -16.35
CA TYR A 174 2.47 -15.86 -16.10
C TYR A 174 3.52 -15.83 -17.22
N ARG A 175 4.11 -14.65 -17.45
CA ARG A 175 5.38 -14.50 -18.16
C ARG A 175 6.46 -13.95 -17.24
N ASP A 176 7.71 -14.04 -17.68
CA ASP A 176 8.85 -13.19 -17.28
C ASP A 176 8.86 -12.81 -15.79
N SER A 177 9.14 -13.78 -14.94
CA SER A 177 9.21 -13.62 -13.47
C SER A 177 7.92 -13.07 -12.85
N TRP A 178 6.82 -13.82 -12.98
CA TRP A 178 5.53 -13.62 -12.32
C TRP A 178 4.67 -12.44 -12.82
N ILE A 179 4.92 -11.91 -14.03
CA ILE A 179 3.98 -11.00 -14.70
C ILE A 179 2.71 -11.78 -15.06
N LEU A 180 1.60 -11.49 -14.40
CA LEU A 180 0.29 -12.10 -14.65
C LEU A 180 -0.19 -11.82 -16.07
N LEU A 181 -0.65 -12.86 -16.76
CA LEU A 181 -1.30 -12.74 -18.08
C LEU A 181 -2.82 -12.85 -17.96
N ALA A 182 -3.31 -13.97 -17.45
CA ALA A 182 -4.73 -14.22 -17.16
C ALA A 182 -4.90 -15.50 -16.32
N ALA A 183 -6.08 -15.66 -15.73
CA ALA A 183 -6.52 -16.88 -15.07
C ALA A 183 -7.69 -17.52 -15.84
N THR A 184 -7.77 -18.85 -15.86
CA THR A 184 -8.81 -19.58 -16.61
C THR A 184 -9.29 -20.85 -15.88
N LYS A 185 -10.57 -21.17 -16.05
CA LYS A 185 -11.32 -22.27 -15.41
C LYS A 185 -12.10 -23.14 -16.41
N VAL A 186 -11.73 -23.11 -17.69
CA VAL A 186 -12.43 -23.86 -18.76
C VAL A 186 -11.63 -25.06 -19.25
N SER A 187 -12.32 -26.04 -19.84
CA SER A 187 -11.71 -27.18 -20.52
C SER A 187 -10.61 -26.73 -21.50
N LEU A 188 -9.48 -27.45 -21.48
CA LEU A 188 -8.21 -27.18 -22.20
C LEU A 188 -7.27 -26.12 -21.59
N TYR A 189 -7.70 -25.30 -20.62
CA TYR A 189 -6.87 -24.28 -19.94
C TYR A 189 -5.92 -23.53 -20.90
N GLN A 190 -6.50 -22.75 -21.82
CA GLN A 190 -5.74 -21.97 -22.81
C GLN A 190 -5.95 -20.47 -22.61
N ILE A 191 -4.94 -19.67 -22.97
CA ILE A 191 -5.06 -18.22 -23.19
C ILE A 191 -4.34 -17.81 -24.48
N SER A 192 -4.87 -16.80 -25.18
CA SER A 192 -4.25 -16.19 -26.35
C SER A 192 -3.92 -14.74 -26.05
N ILE A 193 -2.66 -14.35 -26.23
CA ILE A 193 -2.20 -12.96 -26.05
C ILE A 193 -1.68 -12.42 -27.39
N ALA A 194 -1.95 -11.15 -27.67
CA ALA A 194 -1.45 -10.52 -28.89
C ALA A 194 0.08 -10.49 -28.88
N GLN A 195 0.73 -10.85 -29.99
CA GLN A 195 2.19 -10.80 -30.10
C GLN A 195 2.72 -9.36 -29.88
N SER A 196 1.94 -8.35 -30.26
CA SER A 196 2.22 -6.93 -30.00
C SER A 196 2.18 -6.51 -28.52
N SER A 197 1.75 -7.39 -27.60
CA SER A 197 1.86 -7.19 -26.14
C SER A 197 3.19 -7.70 -25.56
N LEU A 198 4.05 -8.26 -26.42
CA LEU A 198 5.40 -8.74 -26.11
C LEU A 198 6.43 -7.92 -26.90
N SER A 199 7.60 -7.74 -26.32
CA SER A 199 8.76 -7.15 -27.01
C SER A 199 9.41 -8.16 -27.97
N SER A 200 10.28 -7.69 -28.87
CA SER A 200 11.20 -8.60 -29.57
C SER A 200 12.26 -9.12 -28.61
N GLY A 201 12.42 -10.44 -28.52
CA GLY A 201 13.33 -11.10 -27.58
C GLY A 201 12.79 -12.44 -27.09
N THR A 202 13.56 -13.13 -26.24
CA THR A 202 13.10 -14.37 -25.61
C THR A 202 12.27 -14.07 -24.38
N HIS A 203 11.00 -14.45 -24.44
CA HIS A 203 10.05 -14.39 -23.33
C HIS A 203 9.90 -15.78 -22.69
N THR A 204 9.76 -15.79 -21.37
CA THR A 204 9.58 -16.99 -20.54
C THR A 204 8.13 -17.08 -20.07
N PHE A 205 7.58 -18.29 -20.03
CA PHE A 205 6.18 -18.55 -19.71
C PHE A 205 6.06 -19.74 -18.76
N PHE A 206 5.20 -19.61 -17.76
CA PHE A 206 4.82 -20.70 -16.86
C PHE A 206 3.38 -20.50 -16.40
N ALA A 207 2.79 -21.53 -15.82
CA ALA A 207 1.45 -21.47 -15.25
C ALA A 207 1.45 -22.04 -13.84
N VAL A 208 0.52 -21.58 -13.01
CA VAL A 208 0.25 -22.16 -11.68
C VAL A 208 -1.18 -22.66 -11.68
N ALA A 209 -1.34 -23.97 -11.49
CA ALA A 209 -2.63 -24.58 -11.19
C ALA A 209 -2.94 -24.39 -9.71
N ARG A 210 -4.12 -23.86 -9.37
CA ARG A 210 -4.62 -23.69 -8.01
C ARG A 210 -6.00 -24.31 -7.87
N ASN A 211 -6.23 -25.19 -6.89
CA ASN A 211 -7.59 -25.68 -6.62
C ASN A 211 -8.32 -24.88 -5.54
N ALA A 212 -9.62 -25.13 -5.36
CA ALA A 212 -10.43 -24.44 -4.36
C ALA A 212 -10.01 -24.70 -2.90
N ALA A 213 -9.14 -25.70 -2.65
CA ALA A 213 -8.52 -25.96 -1.36
C ALA A 213 -7.17 -25.24 -1.16
N GLY A 214 -6.82 -24.30 -2.05
CA GLY A 214 -5.61 -23.47 -1.93
C GLY A 214 -4.29 -24.17 -2.30
N GLY A 215 -4.32 -25.46 -2.65
CA GLY A 215 -3.16 -26.17 -3.18
C GLY A 215 -2.74 -25.55 -4.52
N ALA A 216 -1.47 -25.20 -4.65
CA ALA A 216 -0.92 -24.47 -5.80
C ALA A 216 0.35 -25.14 -6.34
N GLN A 217 0.45 -25.36 -7.65
CA GLN A 217 1.61 -26.00 -8.27
C GLN A 217 1.97 -25.37 -9.62
N ALA A 218 3.24 -25.03 -9.79
CA ALA A 218 3.78 -24.41 -11.00
C ALA A 218 4.15 -25.44 -12.08
N SER A 219 4.18 -24.98 -13.33
CA SER A 219 4.81 -25.69 -14.46
C SER A 219 6.34 -25.53 -14.43
N ALA A 220 7.02 -26.34 -15.25
CA ALA A 220 8.32 -25.93 -15.76
C ALA A 220 8.20 -24.64 -16.60
N ILE A 221 9.29 -23.88 -16.72
CA ILE A 221 9.34 -22.68 -17.56
C ILE A 221 9.57 -23.07 -19.02
N THR A 222 8.69 -22.60 -19.90
CA THR A 222 8.81 -22.68 -21.36
C THR A 222 9.30 -21.33 -21.89
N SER A 223 10.15 -21.33 -22.92
CA SER A 223 10.65 -20.10 -23.56
C SER A 223 10.21 -19.99 -25.01
N LEU A 224 9.84 -18.78 -25.45
CA LEU A 224 9.48 -18.47 -26.83
C LEU A 224 10.17 -17.17 -27.25
N ASN A 225 10.89 -17.21 -28.38
CA ASN A 225 11.57 -16.02 -28.92
C ASN A 225 10.70 -15.30 -29.95
N ILE A 226 10.36 -14.05 -29.65
CA ILE A 226 9.62 -13.14 -30.53
C ILE A 226 10.62 -12.45 -31.48
N PRO A 227 10.57 -12.68 -32.79
CA PRO A 227 11.54 -12.10 -33.72
C PRO A 227 11.42 -10.57 -33.83
N SER A 228 12.56 -9.89 -33.91
CA SER A 228 12.65 -8.51 -34.40
C SER A 228 12.50 -8.50 -35.92
N SER A 229 11.27 -8.42 -36.42
CA SER A 229 10.99 -8.26 -37.85
C SER A 229 11.63 -6.97 -38.37
N GLN A 230 12.66 -7.12 -39.20
CA GLN A 230 13.49 -6.02 -39.69
C GLN A 230 12.74 -5.04 -40.60
N VAL A 231 13.30 -3.83 -40.72
CA VAL A 231 12.89 -2.84 -41.73
C VAL A 231 13.11 -3.41 -43.14
N ALA A 232 12.01 -3.64 -43.86
CA ALA A 232 12.03 -3.68 -45.31
C ALA A 232 11.80 -2.26 -45.84
N ALA A 233 12.63 -1.81 -46.79
CA ALA A 233 12.47 -0.51 -47.42
C ALA A 233 11.21 -0.46 -48.31
N PRO A 234 10.53 0.70 -48.46
CA PRO A 234 9.31 0.79 -49.23
C PRO A 234 9.54 0.60 -50.74
N ALA A 235 8.83 -0.35 -51.34
CA ALA A 235 8.61 -0.43 -52.78
C ALA A 235 7.46 0.53 -53.20
N PRO A 236 7.45 1.03 -54.45
CA PRO A 236 6.50 2.07 -54.87
C PRO A 236 5.05 1.56 -55.00
N ALA A 237 4.09 2.47 -54.83
CA ALA A 237 2.66 2.18 -54.76
C ALA A 237 1.96 2.16 -56.14
N PRO A 238 0.85 1.41 -56.26
CA PRO A 238 -0.27 1.71 -57.15
C PRO A 238 -1.44 2.39 -56.40
N ASP A 239 -2.47 2.81 -57.13
CA ASP A 239 -3.37 3.91 -56.74
C ASP A 239 -4.54 3.62 -55.76
N ARG A 240 -4.66 4.54 -54.79
CA ARG A 240 -5.87 5.31 -54.41
C ARG A 240 -7.21 4.58 -54.14
N ALA A 241 -7.55 4.51 -52.85
CA ALA A 241 -8.91 4.75 -52.33
C ALA A 241 -8.82 5.74 -51.13
N PRO A 242 -9.86 6.55 -50.83
CA PRO A 242 -9.72 7.69 -49.93
C PRO A 242 -9.60 7.29 -48.44
N ALA A 243 -8.70 7.95 -47.72
CA ALA A 243 -8.44 7.70 -46.31
C ALA A 243 -9.47 8.37 -45.37
N ALA A 244 -9.82 7.68 -44.28
CA ALA A 244 -10.25 8.36 -43.06
C ALA A 244 -9.04 9.09 -42.45
N ALA A 245 -9.28 10.24 -41.79
CA ALA A 245 -8.20 11.11 -41.33
C ALA A 245 -7.26 10.39 -40.33
N PRO A 246 -5.93 10.45 -40.52
CA PRO A 246 -4.98 9.91 -39.54
C PRO A 246 -5.05 10.72 -38.24
N ALA A 247 -4.91 10.04 -37.10
CA ALA A 247 -4.66 10.72 -35.84
C ALA A 247 -3.37 11.56 -35.95
N PRO A 248 -3.30 12.75 -35.32
CA PRO A 248 -2.11 13.59 -35.39
C PRO A 248 -0.90 12.84 -34.80
N ALA A 249 0.25 12.98 -35.47
CA ALA A 249 1.52 12.44 -34.97
C ALA A 249 1.83 12.98 -33.56
N PRO A 250 2.52 12.22 -32.70
CA PRO A 250 2.82 12.64 -31.33
C PRO A 250 3.65 13.93 -31.35
N SER A 251 3.01 15.05 -30.99
CA SER A 251 3.58 16.38 -31.03
C SER A 251 4.83 16.48 -30.15
N THR A 252 5.96 16.90 -30.70
CA THR A 252 7.21 17.15 -29.95
C THR A 252 7.15 18.46 -29.16
N VAL A 253 6.01 18.73 -28.51
CA VAL A 253 5.84 19.85 -27.59
C VAL A 253 6.58 19.50 -26.30
N SER A 254 7.56 20.32 -25.93
CA SER A 254 8.19 20.24 -24.62
C SER A 254 7.11 20.36 -23.53
N SER A 255 6.92 19.29 -22.75
CA SER A 255 5.90 19.21 -21.71
C SER A 255 6.16 20.11 -20.50
N CYS A 256 7.23 20.91 -20.55
CA CYS A 256 7.71 21.77 -19.47
C CYS A 256 8.16 23.13 -20.03
N GLN A 257 7.27 23.79 -20.79
CA GLN A 257 7.43 25.21 -21.09
C GLN A 257 6.81 26.04 -19.96
N PRO A 258 7.55 26.98 -19.34
CA PRO A 258 7.03 27.81 -18.27
C PRO A 258 5.91 28.71 -18.81
N GLY A 259 4.70 28.56 -18.28
CA GLY A 259 3.57 29.41 -18.63
C GLY A 259 3.82 30.87 -18.23
N ALA A 260 3.34 31.82 -19.04
CA ALA A 260 3.49 33.25 -18.77
C ALA A 260 3.03 33.62 -17.35
N VAL A 261 3.85 34.39 -16.63
CA VAL A 261 3.57 34.77 -15.24
C VAL A 261 2.49 35.86 -15.22
N VAL A 262 1.29 35.49 -14.74
CA VAL A 262 0.14 36.38 -14.53
C VAL A 262 -0.27 36.29 -13.06
N GLY A 263 -0.38 37.44 -12.39
CA GLY A 263 -0.58 37.51 -10.94
C GLY A 263 0.75 37.52 -10.16
N TRP A 264 0.73 37.04 -8.93
CA TRP A 264 1.92 36.98 -8.06
C TRP A 264 2.90 35.87 -8.51
N ASP A 265 4.21 36.19 -8.50
CA ASP A 265 5.26 35.22 -8.76
C ASP A 265 5.81 34.62 -7.43
N PRO A 266 5.64 33.32 -7.18
CA PRO A 266 6.24 32.64 -6.02
C PRO A 266 7.74 32.38 -6.15
N MET A 267 8.35 32.44 -7.36
CA MET A 267 9.74 32.06 -7.60
C MET A 267 10.77 32.88 -6.79
N PRO A 268 10.67 34.23 -6.68
CA PRO A 268 11.60 35.01 -5.86
C PRO A 268 11.53 34.69 -4.36
N LEU A 269 10.42 34.12 -3.87
CA LEU A 269 10.30 33.63 -2.50
C LEU A 269 10.86 32.20 -2.37
N PHE A 270 10.55 31.31 -3.31
CA PHE A 270 11.10 29.96 -3.39
C PHE A 270 12.64 29.96 -3.43
N LYS A 271 13.26 30.84 -4.23
CA LYS A 271 14.73 30.97 -4.30
C LYS A 271 15.39 31.42 -2.98
N LYS A 272 14.66 32.00 -2.01
CA LYS A 272 15.23 32.35 -0.68
C LYS A 272 15.51 31.13 0.20
N SER A 273 14.95 29.96 -0.13
CA SER A 273 15.27 28.68 0.53
C SER A 273 16.47 27.95 -0.07
N TYR A 274 17.09 28.47 -1.14
CA TYR A 274 18.15 27.77 -1.86
C TYR A 274 19.48 27.74 -1.09
N ILE A 275 20.04 26.55 -0.86
CA ILE A 275 21.34 26.37 -0.23
C ILE A 275 22.44 26.49 -1.30
N SER A 276 23.19 27.59 -1.27
CA SER A 276 24.17 27.95 -2.30
C SER A 276 25.56 27.29 -2.16
N GLY A 277 25.81 26.53 -1.10
CA GLY A 277 27.13 25.97 -0.79
C GLY A 277 27.11 24.99 0.38
N GLY A 278 28.30 24.50 0.77
CA GLY A 278 28.45 23.50 1.82
C GLY A 278 27.98 22.10 1.41
N PRO A 279 27.85 21.15 2.35
CA PRO A 279 27.51 19.75 2.05
C PRO A 279 26.15 19.54 1.38
N TYR A 280 25.24 20.50 1.51
CA TYR A 280 23.86 20.45 0.99
C TYR A 280 23.62 21.49 -0.12
N ALA A 281 24.68 21.93 -0.81
CA ALA A 281 24.58 22.81 -1.96
C ALA A 281 23.59 22.23 -2.99
N GLY A 282 22.71 23.09 -3.54
CA GLY A 282 21.66 22.68 -4.47
C GLY A 282 20.33 22.30 -3.81
N ALA A 283 20.30 22.03 -2.50
CA ALA A 283 19.08 21.70 -1.78
C ALA A 283 18.23 22.95 -1.42
N TYR A 284 16.98 22.73 -1.00
CA TYR A 284 16.04 23.78 -0.59
C TYR A 284 15.54 23.55 0.84
N THR A 285 15.72 24.52 1.74
CA THR A 285 15.13 24.49 3.09
C THR A 285 13.61 24.63 3.07
N VAL A 286 12.93 24.18 4.13
CA VAL A 286 11.46 24.21 4.26
C VAL A 286 10.87 25.60 4.02
N GLY A 287 11.58 26.63 4.49
CA GLY A 287 11.35 28.04 4.19
C GLY A 287 12.67 28.83 4.34
N PRO A 288 12.66 30.15 4.12
CA PRO A 288 13.81 31.01 4.38
C PRO A 288 14.23 30.90 5.84
N ALA A 289 15.53 30.73 6.11
CA ALA A 289 16.06 30.41 7.44
C ALA A 289 15.44 29.17 8.12
N GLY A 290 14.99 28.18 7.33
CA GLY A 290 14.44 26.92 7.81
C GLY A 290 15.47 25.80 7.99
N TYR A 291 15.00 24.66 8.49
CA TYR A 291 15.71 23.38 8.38
C TYR A 291 15.51 22.77 6.98
N LEU A 292 16.28 21.74 6.64
CA LEU A 292 16.15 21.01 5.38
C LEU A 292 15.37 19.72 5.63
N ASN A 293 14.13 19.68 5.15
CA ASN A 293 13.29 18.48 5.08
C ASN A 293 13.22 18.00 3.64
N TRP A 294 13.67 16.79 3.34
CA TRP A 294 13.87 16.36 1.95
C TRP A 294 12.57 16.08 1.20
N TYR A 295 11.52 15.65 1.90
CA TYR A 295 10.17 15.45 1.39
C TYR A 295 9.52 16.77 0.94
N PHE A 296 9.42 17.75 1.85
CA PHE A 296 8.95 19.11 1.54
C PHE A 296 9.78 19.79 0.46
N SER A 297 11.11 19.62 0.52
CA SER A 297 12.04 20.12 -0.50
C SER A 297 11.71 19.54 -1.88
N SER A 298 11.43 18.22 -1.97
CA SER A 298 11.05 17.54 -3.21
C SER A 298 9.69 18.01 -3.74
N LEU A 299 8.68 18.14 -2.88
CA LEU A 299 7.35 18.67 -3.24
C LEU A 299 7.38 20.14 -3.71
N GLY A 300 8.30 20.93 -3.15
CA GLY A 300 8.58 22.28 -3.60
C GLY A 300 9.24 22.30 -4.98
N VAL A 301 10.37 21.62 -5.14
CA VAL A 301 11.11 21.52 -6.42
C VAL A 301 10.20 21.00 -7.54
N LEU A 302 9.38 19.97 -7.28
CA LEU A 302 8.41 19.42 -8.24
C LEU A 302 7.52 20.49 -8.90
N GLY A 303 7.12 21.51 -8.16
CA GLY A 303 6.29 22.60 -8.68
C GLY A 303 7.02 23.55 -9.63
N PHE A 304 8.36 23.56 -9.62
CA PHE A 304 9.19 24.55 -10.32
C PHE A 304 10.14 23.97 -11.39
N ILE A 305 10.16 22.66 -11.66
CA ILE A 305 11.11 22.06 -12.63
C ILE A 305 11.00 22.64 -14.05
N ASP A 306 9.82 23.14 -14.47
CA ASP A 306 9.59 23.88 -15.72
C ASP A 306 10.07 25.34 -15.69
N ARG A 307 10.43 25.86 -14.52
CA ARG A 307 10.89 27.24 -14.28
C ARG A 307 12.35 27.34 -13.79
N LEU A 308 12.98 26.23 -13.41
CA LEU A 308 14.37 26.18 -12.94
C LEU A 308 15.35 25.79 -14.07
N PRO A 309 16.61 26.25 -14.04
CA PRO A 309 17.65 25.74 -14.94
C PRO A 309 17.88 24.23 -14.74
N SER A 310 18.06 23.47 -15.82
CA SER A 310 18.40 22.03 -15.77
C SER A 310 19.62 21.73 -14.87
N SER A 311 20.62 22.61 -14.91
CA SER A 311 21.82 22.55 -14.07
C SER A 311 21.52 22.65 -12.57
N GLU A 312 20.43 23.30 -12.18
CA GLU A 312 20.03 23.48 -10.78
C GLU A 312 19.18 22.29 -10.29
N VAL A 313 18.27 21.77 -11.13
CA VAL A 313 17.53 20.54 -10.83
C VAL A 313 18.47 19.33 -10.71
N LYS A 314 19.54 19.27 -11.53
CA LYS A 314 20.63 18.29 -11.35
C LYS A 314 21.42 18.49 -10.06
N GLN A 315 21.69 19.73 -9.64
CA GLN A 315 22.35 19.98 -8.35
C GLN A 315 21.47 19.52 -7.19
N TYR A 316 20.16 19.79 -7.24
CA TYR A 316 19.21 19.29 -6.26
C TYR A 316 19.23 17.75 -6.15
N LEU A 317 19.07 17.07 -7.28
CA LEU A 317 19.10 15.60 -7.36
C LEU A 317 20.43 15.03 -6.84
N ASN A 318 21.58 15.60 -7.25
CA ASN A 318 22.90 15.18 -6.79
C ASN A 318 23.11 15.43 -5.28
N SER A 319 22.53 16.49 -4.73
CA SER A 319 22.58 16.82 -3.29
C SER A 319 21.80 15.81 -2.45
N TYR A 320 20.61 15.40 -2.93
CA TYR A 320 19.84 14.31 -2.35
C TYR A 320 20.63 13.00 -2.39
N MET A 321 21.16 12.61 -3.55
CA MET A 321 21.91 11.36 -3.71
C MET A 321 23.17 11.29 -2.83
N ALA A 322 23.88 12.42 -2.65
CA ALA A 322 25.00 12.51 -1.73
C ALA A 322 24.57 12.27 -0.27
N SER A 323 23.42 12.85 0.11
CA SER A 323 22.89 12.93 1.48
C SER A 323 22.17 11.67 1.98
N LEU A 324 21.87 10.72 1.08
CA LEU A 324 21.33 9.39 1.39
C LEU A 324 22.22 8.61 2.37
N ASP A 325 21.57 7.95 3.32
CA ASP A 325 22.21 7.06 4.29
C ASP A 325 22.75 5.80 3.60
N LYS A 326 23.97 5.40 3.95
CA LYS A 326 24.65 4.23 3.37
C LYS A 326 24.20 2.94 4.09
N PRO A 327 24.16 1.78 3.41
CA PRO A 327 23.83 0.51 4.05
C PRO A 327 24.79 0.19 5.21
N THR A 328 24.25 -0.40 6.26
CA THR A 328 25.01 -0.87 7.42
C THR A 328 24.64 -2.33 7.73
N ALA A 329 25.20 -2.91 8.79
CA ALA A 329 24.80 -4.24 9.27
C ALA A 329 23.34 -4.29 9.81
N THR A 330 22.70 -3.13 10.04
CA THR A 330 21.37 -3.02 10.66
C THR A 330 20.38 -2.14 9.88
N SER A 331 20.79 -1.51 8.78
CA SER A 331 19.93 -0.73 7.89
C SER A 331 20.26 -1.04 6.42
N PRO A 332 19.25 -1.24 5.55
CA PRO A 332 19.49 -1.48 4.13
C PRO A 332 19.99 -0.22 3.38
N GLY A 333 19.99 0.95 4.02
CA GLY A 333 20.37 2.23 3.41
C GLY A 333 19.35 2.73 2.39
N TYR A 334 19.76 3.68 1.53
CA TYR A 334 18.94 4.29 0.48
C TYR A 334 17.67 5.00 0.98
N THR A 335 17.60 5.30 2.27
CA THR A 335 16.76 6.35 2.85
C THR A 335 17.61 7.60 3.13
N ILE A 336 17.02 8.67 3.65
CA ILE A 336 17.67 9.96 3.89
C ILE A 336 17.17 10.61 5.18
N GLN A 337 18.11 11.10 5.99
CA GLN A 337 17.78 11.90 7.18
C GLN A 337 17.73 13.40 6.88
N ASP A 338 16.72 14.07 7.46
CA ASP A 338 16.58 15.51 7.54
C ASP A 338 17.81 16.19 8.18
N VAL A 339 17.93 17.51 7.98
CA VAL A 339 19.08 18.28 8.46
C VAL A 339 18.65 19.57 9.16
N THR A 340 19.12 19.75 10.40
CA THR A 340 19.03 21.01 11.13
C THR A 340 20.38 21.74 11.12
N PHE A 341 20.36 23.06 11.10
CA PHE A 341 21.55 23.92 11.03
C PHE A 341 21.72 24.73 12.31
N ALA A 342 22.96 24.91 12.79
CA ALA A 342 23.26 25.70 13.98
C ALA A 342 22.92 27.20 13.80
N ASN A 343 23.05 27.74 12.58
CA ASN A 343 22.45 29.00 12.17
C ASN A 343 21.60 28.77 10.89
N PRO A 344 20.28 28.55 11.03
CA PRO A 344 19.39 28.32 9.88
C PRO A 344 19.40 29.44 8.82
N ALA A 345 19.74 30.68 9.18
CA ALA A 345 19.86 31.79 8.23
C ALA A 345 21.14 31.74 7.37
N SER A 346 22.07 30.82 7.66
CA SER A 346 23.30 30.61 6.88
C SER A 346 23.62 29.12 6.77
N PRO A 347 22.77 28.31 6.10
CA PRO A 347 22.89 26.85 6.10
C PRO A 347 24.15 26.37 5.36
N ALA A 348 24.61 27.11 4.35
CA ALA A 348 25.79 26.79 3.54
C ALA A 348 27.13 26.83 4.31
N THR A 349 27.19 27.53 5.44
CA THR A 349 28.39 27.70 6.28
C THR A 349 28.18 27.25 7.74
N SER A 350 27.00 26.71 8.07
CA SER A 350 26.67 26.27 9.41
C SER A 350 27.13 24.83 9.68
N ALA A 351 27.50 24.58 10.93
CA ALA A 351 27.48 23.21 11.45
C ALA A 351 26.04 22.65 11.36
N SER A 352 25.92 21.37 11.00
CA SER A 352 24.64 20.70 10.78
C SER A 352 24.55 19.39 11.56
N SER A 353 23.38 19.05 12.05
CA SER A 353 23.07 17.73 12.62
C SER A 353 21.94 17.06 11.85
N LYS A 354 21.96 15.73 11.77
CA LYS A 354 20.85 14.95 11.22
C LYS A 354 19.66 14.93 12.18
N LYS A 355 18.45 14.96 11.63
CA LYS A 355 17.16 14.69 12.29
C LYS A 355 16.60 13.40 11.66
N PRO A 356 16.07 12.44 12.43
CA PRO A 356 15.33 11.31 11.87
C PRO A 356 14.18 11.77 10.97
N GLN A 357 14.05 11.09 9.83
CA GLN A 357 12.95 11.23 8.88
C GLN A 357 11.61 10.82 9.49
N ASP A 358 10.54 11.50 9.09
CA ASP A 358 9.15 11.24 9.49
C ASP A 358 8.48 10.14 8.63
N SER A 359 9.01 9.86 7.44
CA SER A 359 8.70 8.67 6.63
C SER A 359 9.90 8.25 5.78
N ASP A 360 9.95 7.00 5.33
CA ASP A 360 10.95 6.51 4.37
C ASP A 360 10.38 6.43 2.94
N ASP A 361 9.08 6.19 2.81
CA ASP A 361 8.37 5.94 1.55
C ASP A 361 7.92 7.23 0.84
N SER A 362 7.33 8.24 1.51
CA SER A 362 7.07 9.55 0.88
C SER A 362 8.34 10.22 0.36
N TYR A 363 9.46 10.09 1.10
CA TYR A 363 10.76 10.64 0.71
C TYR A 363 11.28 10.01 -0.58
N ALA A 364 11.25 8.67 -0.65
CA ALA A 364 11.57 7.93 -1.87
C ALA A 364 10.62 8.29 -3.03
N SER A 365 9.32 8.37 -2.76
CA SER A 365 8.29 8.60 -3.78
C SER A 365 8.37 9.99 -4.39
N THR A 366 8.62 11.01 -3.57
CA THR A 366 8.75 12.39 -4.03
C THR A 366 10.07 12.62 -4.79
N ILE A 367 11.21 12.02 -4.40
CA ILE A 367 12.45 12.15 -5.19
C ILE A 367 12.38 11.38 -6.52
N LEU A 368 11.72 10.21 -6.55
CA LEU A 368 11.44 9.48 -7.80
C LEU A 368 10.56 10.33 -8.74
N SER A 369 9.59 11.06 -8.18
CA SER A 369 8.76 12.02 -8.93
C SER A 369 9.59 13.20 -9.45
N VAL A 370 10.48 13.80 -8.63
CA VAL A 370 11.42 14.87 -9.08
C VAL A 370 12.28 14.40 -10.24
N ALA A 371 12.90 13.22 -10.13
CA ALA A 371 13.71 12.63 -11.19
C ALA A 371 12.90 12.36 -12.47
N SER A 372 11.67 11.86 -12.32
CA SER A 372 10.77 11.56 -13.44
C SER A 372 10.32 12.82 -14.18
N ARG A 373 9.94 13.89 -13.47
CA ARG A 373 9.66 15.19 -14.08
C ARG A 373 10.91 15.78 -14.72
N TYR A 374 12.05 15.75 -14.04
CA TYR A 374 13.31 16.27 -14.57
C TYR A 374 13.69 15.65 -15.93
N VAL A 375 13.64 14.32 -16.02
CA VAL A 375 13.93 13.57 -17.25
C VAL A 375 12.84 13.78 -18.31
N ALA A 376 11.56 13.91 -17.93
CA ALA A 376 10.49 14.24 -18.89
C ALA A 376 10.66 15.64 -19.50
N CYS A 377 11.11 16.62 -18.71
CA CYS A 377 11.34 18.00 -19.15
C CYS A 377 12.63 18.17 -19.98
N ASN A 378 13.69 17.41 -19.66
CA ASN A 378 15.06 17.64 -20.16
C ASN A 378 15.66 16.37 -20.82
N ASP A 379 14.84 15.60 -21.54
CA ASP A 379 15.09 14.20 -21.96
C ASP A 379 16.55 13.79 -22.24
N ALA A 380 17.29 14.50 -23.12
CA ALA A 380 18.69 14.19 -23.42
C ALA A 380 19.65 14.40 -22.23
N ASP A 381 19.51 15.50 -21.49
CA ASP A 381 20.30 15.85 -20.32
C ASP A 381 19.90 14.97 -19.10
N GLY A 382 18.62 14.60 -19.03
CA GLY A 382 18.09 13.62 -18.09
C GLY A 382 18.66 12.22 -18.29
N ARG A 383 18.75 11.72 -19.53
CA ARG A 383 19.42 10.44 -19.86
C ARG A 383 20.91 10.48 -19.50
N ALA A 384 21.60 11.56 -19.85
CA ALA A 384 23.01 11.75 -19.50
C ALA A 384 23.21 11.71 -17.97
N TRP A 385 22.38 12.44 -17.21
CA TRP A 385 22.39 12.41 -15.75
C TRP A 385 22.10 11.01 -15.16
N LEU A 386 21.09 10.30 -15.67
CA LEU A 386 20.76 8.94 -15.24
C LEU A 386 21.92 7.96 -15.44
N SER A 387 22.65 8.08 -16.55
CA SER A 387 23.83 7.25 -16.87
C SER A 387 25.12 7.65 -16.13
N SER A 388 25.13 8.83 -15.50
CA SER A 388 26.30 9.33 -14.77
C SER A 388 26.48 8.59 -13.44
N ILE A 389 27.73 8.41 -13.01
CA ILE A 389 28.07 7.88 -11.67
C ILE A 389 27.48 8.80 -10.60
N SER A 390 26.81 8.19 -9.63
CA SER A 390 26.05 8.90 -8.60
C SER A 390 26.94 9.45 -7.50
N THR A 391 26.60 10.66 -7.04
CA THR A 391 27.16 11.27 -5.82
C THR A 391 26.86 10.48 -4.55
N PHE A 392 26.02 9.43 -4.62
CA PHE A 392 25.85 8.44 -3.56
C PHE A 392 27.17 7.74 -3.16
N GLY A 393 28.12 7.61 -4.09
CA GLY A 393 29.50 7.19 -3.79
C GLY A 393 29.78 5.68 -3.80
N SER A 394 28.85 4.84 -4.27
CA SER A 394 29.03 3.38 -4.36
C SER A 394 29.66 2.89 -5.68
N GLY A 395 29.97 3.80 -6.61
CA GLY A 395 30.38 3.46 -7.99
C GLY A 395 29.22 3.14 -8.93
N GLU A 396 27.97 3.27 -8.47
CA GLU A 396 26.76 3.04 -9.27
C GLU A 396 26.31 4.29 -10.04
N THR A 397 25.54 4.09 -11.09
CA THR A 397 24.86 5.17 -11.83
C THR A 397 23.66 5.74 -11.06
N ASN A 398 23.25 6.97 -11.36
CA ASN A 398 22.05 7.57 -10.75
C ASN A 398 20.78 6.74 -10.99
N LEU A 399 20.64 6.08 -12.15
CA LEU A 399 19.52 5.16 -12.40
C LEU A 399 19.54 3.96 -11.44
N GLN A 400 20.70 3.34 -11.20
CA GLN A 400 20.81 2.21 -10.25
C GLN A 400 20.47 2.65 -8.82
N VAL A 401 20.92 3.84 -8.40
CA VAL A 401 20.59 4.38 -7.07
C VAL A 401 19.09 4.68 -6.95
N LEU A 402 18.45 5.26 -7.98
CA LEU A 402 16.98 5.45 -8.02
C LEU A 402 16.23 4.12 -7.91
N LYS A 403 16.65 3.09 -8.65
CA LYS A 403 16.05 1.73 -8.59
C LYS A 403 16.20 1.13 -7.18
N LYS A 404 17.31 1.38 -6.47
CA LYS A 404 17.49 0.98 -5.08
C LYS A 404 16.68 1.80 -4.06
N ILE A 405 16.51 3.12 -4.27
CA ILE A 405 15.58 3.94 -3.47
C ILE A 405 14.16 3.40 -3.60
N ALA A 406 13.69 3.12 -4.82
CA ALA A 406 12.39 2.52 -5.04
C ALA A 406 12.30 1.12 -4.39
N ALA A 407 13.29 0.26 -4.63
CA ALA A 407 13.31 -1.09 -4.10
C ALA A 407 13.28 -1.12 -2.56
N LYS A 408 14.15 -0.36 -1.87
CA LYS A 408 14.26 -0.44 -0.40
C LYS A 408 13.22 0.33 0.39
N ASN A 409 12.54 1.30 -0.22
CA ASN A 409 11.51 2.07 0.47
C ASN A 409 10.08 1.73 0.04
N LEU A 410 9.87 1.17 -1.16
CA LEU A 410 8.54 1.05 -1.78
C LEU A 410 8.16 -0.38 -2.22
N THR A 411 9.13 -1.26 -2.49
CA THR A 411 8.85 -2.61 -3.04
C THR A 411 9.68 -3.73 -2.42
N ASP A 412 10.24 -3.53 -1.23
CA ASP A 412 10.91 -4.59 -0.47
C ASP A 412 9.85 -5.47 0.19
N THR A 413 10.01 -6.80 0.16
CA THR A 413 9.05 -7.73 0.78
C THR A 413 8.94 -7.59 2.29
N THR A 414 9.86 -6.86 2.95
CA THR A 414 9.72 -6.44 4.35
C THR A 414 8.77 -5.26 4.54
N LYS A 415 8.54 -4.45 3.51
CA LYS A 415 7.60 -3.31 3.51
C LYS A 415 6.26 -3.61 2.82
N ASP A 416 6.17 -4.76 2.14
CA ASP A 416 4.97 -5.31 1.52
C ASP A 416 3.94 -5.79 2.56
N SER A 417 2.69 -5.87 2.15
CA SER A 417 1.55 -6.14 3.02
C SER A 417 0.52 -7.02 2.33
N PRO A 418 -0.19 -7.93 3.05
CA PRO A 418 -1.39 -8.59 2.54
C PRO A 418 -2.50 -7.64 2.05
N THR A 419 -2.40 -6.34 2.35
CA THR A 419 -3.30 -5.28 1.88
C THR A 419 -2.86 -4.59 0.59
N GLY A 420 -1.63 -4.81 0.12
CA GLY A 420 -1.01 -4.05 -0.97
C GLY A 420 -0.61 -2.61 -0.61
N LEU A 421 -0.83 -2.16 0.64
CA LEU A 421 -0.33 -0.90 1.16
C LEU A 421 1.14 -1.04 1.60
N ILE A 422 1.91 0.04 1.49
CA ILE A 422 3.32 0.10 1.88
C ILE A 422 3.48 0.71 3.27
N HIS A 423 4.42 0.17 4.03
CA HIS A 423 4.80 0.70 5.34
C HIS A 423 5.54 2.04 5.27
N THR A 424 5.18 2.98 6.13
CA THR A 424 5.86 4.28 6.25
C THR A 424 7.36 4.15 6.47
N PHE A 425 7.82 3.22 7.33
CA PHE A 425 9.23 3.06 7.70
C PHE A 425 9.87 1.75 7.20
N GLN A 426 11.17 1.79 6.90
CA GLN A 426 12.02 0.59 6.72
C GLN A 426 12.13 -0.23 8.01
N ASP A 427 12.21 0.45 9.16
CA ASP A 427 12.29 -0.17 10.47
C ASP A 427 10.90 -0.48 11.02
N LEU A 428 10.45 -1.72 10.84
CA LEU A 428 9.14 -2.20 11.28
C LEU A 428 8.95 -2.15 12.81
N ASN A 429 10.01 -1.98 13.60
CA ASN A 429 9.92 -1.78 15.04
C ASN A 429 9.32 -0.39 15.39
N LYS A 430 9.30 0.56 14.44
CA LYS A 430 8.58 1.85 14.54
C LYS A 430 7.06 1.73 14.32
N TYR A 431 6.52 0.53 14.57
CA TYR A 431 5.17 0.06 14.23
C TYR A 431 4.92 -0.14 12.72
N PRO A 432 4.13 -1.16 12.35
CA PRO A 432 3.69 -1.42 10.97
C PRO A 432 2.57 -0.45 10.54
N ILE A 433 2.90 0.85 10.43
CA ILE A 433 1.97 1.93 10.07
C ILE A 433 1.77 1.99 8.55
N TYR A 434 0.57 2.40 8.14
CA TYR A 434 0.23 2.77 6.76
C TYR A 434 -0.53 4.10 6.81
N TYR A 435 0.15 5.23 6.56
CA TYR A 435 -0.56 6.51 6.42
C TYR A 435 -1.17 6.62 5.01
N THR A 436 -2.36 7.23 4.94
CA THR A 436 -3.09 7.41 3.67
C THR A 436 -2.38 8.38 2.74
N GLU A 437 -1.85 9.47 3.29
CA GLU A 437 -1.12 10.48 2.54
C GLU A 437 0.15 9.87 1.93
N ASP A 438 1.00 9.23 2.74
CA ASP A 438 2.16 8.44 2.29
C ASP A 438 1.78 7.45 1.17
N ASN A 439 0.75 6.62 1.36
CA ASN A 439 0.39 5.60 0.36
C ASN A 439 -0.11 6.20 -0.97
N THR A 440 -0.79 7.36 -0.95
CA THR A 440 -1.13 8.08 -2.18
C THR A 440 0.10 8.67 -2.87
N GLU A 441 1.13 9.04 -2.11
CA GLU A 441 2.43 9.47 -2.64
C GLU A 441 3.25 8.30 -3.18
N VAL A 442 3.23 7.14 -2.51
CA VAL A 442 3.83 5.87 -2.97
C VAL A 442 3.27 5.47 -4.32
N TYR A 443 1.94 5.51 -4.50
CA TYR A 443 1.33 5.33 -5.81
C TYR A 443 1.91 6.31 -6.85
N LYS A 444 2.00 7.61 -6.52
CA LYS A 444 2.48 8.64 -7.45
C LYS A 444 3.96 8.43 -7.82
N GLY A 445 4.81 8.13 -6.85
CA GLY A 445 6.23 7.87 -7.04
C GLY A 445 6.50 6.62 -7.89
N LEU A 446 5.80 5.52 -7.62
CA LEU A 446 5.89 4.29 -8.42
C LEU A 446 5.37 4.50 -9.85
N ASN A 447 4.24 5.21 -10.01
CA ASN A 447 3.64 5.53 -11.32
C ASN A 447 4.55 6.48 -12.13
N ASP A 448 5.11 7.53 -11.51
CA ASP A 448 6.05 8.43 -12.17
C ASP A 448 7.36 7.73 -12.53
N PHE A 449 7.90 6.90 -11.64
CA PHE A 449 9.11 6.13 -11.93
C PHE A 449 8.89 5.12 -13.06
N THR A 450 7.71 4.51 -13.12
CA THR A 450 7.29 3.67 -14.25
C THR A 450 7.34 4.44 -15.58
N LYS A 451 6.92 5.70 -15.60
CA LYS A 451 7.01 6.57 -16.79
C LYS A 451 8.47 6.93 -17.13
N LEU A 452 9.33 7.17 -16.13
CA LEU A 452 10.78 7.36 -16.34
C LEU A 452 11.41 6.12 -16.97
N LEU A 453 11.22 4.94 -16.37
CA LEU A 453 11.80 3.68 -16.83
C LEU A 453 11.31 3.33 -18.24
N SER A 454 10.01 3.49 -18.51
CA SER A 454 9.44 3.33 -19.86
C SER A 454 10.06 4.29 -20.88
N ARG A 455 10.26 5.57 -20.51
CA ARG A 455 10.89 6.60 -21.35
C ARG A 455 12.36 6.28 -21.67
N VAL A 456 13.08 5.61 -20.77
CA VAL A 456 14.50 5.22 -20.99
C VAL A 456 14.69 3.80 -21.53
N GLY A 457 13.62 3.00 -21.64
CA GLY A 457 13.68 1.62 -22.12
C GLY A 457 14.23 0.63 -21.09
N ASP A 458 14.13 0.95 -19.79
CA ASP A 458 14.52 0.04 -18.71
C ASP A 458 13.43 -1.01 -18.48
N ALA A 459 13.83 -2.28 -18.43
CA ALA A 459 12.91 -3.42 -18.36
C ALA A 459 12.03 -3.46 -17.11
N ASP A 460 12.47 -2.87 -15.99
CA ASP A 460 11.76 -2.95 -14.71
C ASP A 460 10.54 -2.01 -14.65
N ALA A 461 10.28 -1.22 -15.71
CA ALA A 461 9.08 -0.39 -15.83
C ALA A 461 7.79 -1.17 -15.55
N GLY A 462 7.68 -2.40 -16.06
CA GLY A 462 6.50 -3.26 -15.82
C GLY A 462 6.33 -3.66 -14.35
N PHE A 463 7.44 -3.89 -13.64
CA PHE A 463 7.44 -4.25 -12.22
C PHE A 463 6.94 -3.10 -11.35
N TYR A 464 7.50 -1.89 -11.51
CA TYR A 464 7.06 -0.73 -10.73
C TYR A 464 5.64 -0.27 -11.12
N GLY A 465 5.20 -0.49 -12.36
CA GLY A 465 3.83 -0.22 -12.79
C GLY A 465 2.80 -1.15 -12.14
N GLN A 466 3.16 -2.43 -11.97
CA GLN A 466 2.36 -3.37 -11.21
C GLN A 466 2.36 -3.01 -9.71
N ALA A 467 3.49 -2.60 -9.14
CA ALA A 467 3.56 -2.15 -7.74
C ALA A 467 2.64 -0.93 -7.51
N ALA A 468 2.67 0.08 -8.39
CA ALA A 468 1.74 1.22 -8.33
C ALA A 468 0.27 0.77 -8.37
N SER A 469 -0.04 -0.19 -9.25
CA SER A 469 -1.40 -0.74 -9.39
C SER A 469 -1.86 -1.49 -8.13
N THR A 470 -0.97 -2.23 -7.48
CA THR A 470 -1.23 -2.91 -6.20
C THR A 470 -1.51 -1.89 -5.08
N VAL A 471 -0.71 -0.83 -4.96
CA VAL A 471 -0.94 0.24 -3.97
C VAL A 471 -2.25 0.98 -4.22
N ALA A 472 -2.59 1.27 -5.48
CA ALA A 472 -3.87 1.86 -5.85
C ALA A 472 -5.07 0.98 -5.43
N ALA A 473 -4.96 -0.35 -5.60
CA ALA A 473 -5.98 -1.30 -5.15
C ALA A 473 -6.05 -1.37 -3.60
N GLY A 474 -4.90 -1.29 -2.92
CA GLY A 474 -4.83 -1.21 -1.46
C GLY A 474 -5.54 0.03 -0.90
N ILE A 475 -5.29 1.22 -1.49
CA ILE A 475 -5.97 2.48 -1.12
C ILE A 475 -7.49 2.34 -1.32
N GLN A 476 -7.92 1.87 -2.49
CA GLN A 476 -9.33 1.67 -2.84
C GLN A 476 -10.04 0.61 -1.98
N THR A 477 -9.29 -0.33 -1.38
CA THR A 477 -9.88 -1.38 -0.55
C THR A 477 -9.93 -0.96 0.91
N TYR A 478 -8.81 -0.53 1.50
CA TYR A 478 -8.63 -0.51 2.96
C TYR A 478 -8.68 0.89 3.60
N LEU A 479 -8.38 1.96 2.86
CA LEU A 479 -8.19 3.30 3.45
C LEU A 479 -9.47 4.15 3.53
N PHE A 480 -10.64 3.58 3.24
CA PHE A 480 -11.93 4.21 3.49
C PHE A 480 -12.43 3.98 4.93
N MET A 481 -13.18 4.95 5.50
CA MET A 481 -13.74 4.86 6.86
C MET A 481 -14.73 3.70 7.05
N ASN A 482 -15.38 3.21 5.98
CA ASN A 482 -16.33 2.11 6.05
C ASN A 482 -15.66 0.72 6.16
N ASN A 483 -14.37 0.58 5.85
CA ASN A 483 -13.69 -0.72 5.90
C ASN A 483 -12.99 -0.98 7.25
N GLN A 484 -13.68 -1.70 8.14
CA GLN A 484 -13.15 -2.08 9.46
C GLN A 484 -12.18 -3.29 9.43
N ALA A 485 -11.89 -3.89 8.26
CA ALA A 485 -11.19 -5.18 8.15
C ALA A 485 -9.68 -5.18 8.49
N VAL A 486 -9.11 -4.05 8.91
CA VAL A 486 -7.71 -3.96 9.35
C VAL A 486 -7.64 -3.18 10.66
N SER A 487 -7.39 -3.90 11.77
CA SER A 487 -7.24 -3.34 13.12
C SER A 487 -6.05 -2.39 13.25
N ASN A 488 -5.00 -2.63 12.46
CA ASN A 488 -3.71 -1.95 12.59
C ASN A 488 -3.64 -0.62 11.81
N LEU A 489 -4.72 -0.24 11.11
CA LEU A 489 -4.92 1.12 10.58
C LEU A 489 -5.37 2.11 11.67
N SER A 490 -5.06 1.85 12.94
CA SER A 490 -5.51 2.62 14.10
C SER A 490 -4.92 4.03 14.18
N ASN A 491 -3.81 4.28 13.47
CA ASN A 491 -3.03 5.51 13.59
C ASN A 491 -3.12 6.43 12.35
N GLY A 492 -3.78 5.99 11.27
CA GLY A 492 -3.87 6.74 10.01
C GLY A 492 -5.24 7.37 9.78
N VAL A 493 -5.27 8.62 9.29
CA VAL A 493 -6.52 9.26 8.85
C VAL A 493 -7.06 8.53 7.62
N ARG A 494 -8.32 8.08 7.70
CA ARG A 494 -9.02 7.38 6.62
C ARG A 494 -9.87 8.36 5.80
N LEU A 495 -10.09 8.01 4.53
CA LEU A 495 -10.94 8.75 3.61
C LEU A 495 -12.42 8.63 4.00
N ASN A 496 -13.10 9.75 4.28
CA ASN A 496 -14.54 9.78 4.55
C ASN A 496 -15.32 10.17 3.29
N VAL A 497 -15.61 9.16 2.47
CA VAL A 497 -16.27 9.30 1.15
C VAL A 497 -17.71 8.80 1.16
N SER A 498 -18.26 8.55 2.35
CA SER A 498 -19.55 7.88 2.55
C SER A 498 -20.70 8.80 2.97
N GLY A 499 -20.41 10.09 3.20
CA GLY A 499 -21.38 11.05 3.73
C GLY A 499 -21.77 10.82 5.20
N PHE A 500 -21.11 9.88 5.89
CA PHE A 500 -21.42 9.59 7.29
C PHE A 500 -20.87 10.67 8.23
N GLY A 501 -21.79 11.28 8.99
CA GLY A 501 -21.46 11.92 10.26
C GLY A 501 -21.13 10.86 11.31
N VAL A 502 -19.85 10.51 11.43
CA VAL A 502 -19.29 9.77 12.58
C VAL A 502 -18.64 10.75 13.54
N ALA A 503 -18.75 10.46 14.85
CA ALA A 503 -18.57 11.43 15.92
C ALA A 503 -17.10 11.81 16.19
N TRP A 504 -16.55 12.73 15.41
CA TRP A 504 -15.41 13.57 15.82
C TRP A 504 -15.87 14.62 16.84
N GLN A 505 -16.31 14.16 18.01
CA GLN A 505 -16.68 15.01 19.15
C GLN A 505 -15.42 15.53 19.84
N ASN A 506 -14.76 16.52 19.22
CA ASN A 506 -13.98 17.60 19.86
C ASN A 506 -13.49 18.59 18.80
N GLY A 507 -13.64 19.89 19.09
CA GLY A 507 -13.00 21.05 18.41
C GLY A 507 -12.61 20.93 16.93
N ILE A 508 -13.43 21.49 16.03
CA ILE A 508 -13.11 21.62 14.58
C ILE A 508 -11.85 22.49 14.34
N SER A 509 -11.41 23.27 15.32
CA SER A 509 -10.14 24.02 15.29
C SER A 509 -8.89 23.13 15.29
N ASP A 510 -8.97 21.92 15.84
CA ASP A 510 -7.77 21.19 16.32
C ASP A 510 -7.36 20.01 15.42
N ASN A 511 -8.12 19.73 14.34
CA ASN A 511 -7.99 18.52 13.51
C ASN A 511 -8.06 18.77 11.99
N PHE A 512 -7.67 19.96 11.52
CA PHE A 512 -7.68 20.27 10.07
C PHE A 512 -6.70 19.37 9.27
N TYR A 513 -5.45 19.29 9.72
CA TYR A 513 -4.46 18.35 9.20
C TYR A 513 -4.25 17.22 10.23
N PRO A 514 -4.15 15.94 9.82
CA PRO A 514 -4.37 15.46 8.44
C PRO A 514 -5.86 15.44 8.06
N GLY A 515 -6.77 15.36 9.04
CA GLY A 515 -8.20 15.03 8.92
C GLY A 515 -8.93 15.50 7.65
N ALA A 516 -8.95 16.80 7.38
CA ALA A 516 -9.61 17.39 6.22
C ALA A 516 -8.71 17.41 4.96
N VAL A 517 -7.38 17.54 5.13
CA VAL A 517 -6.43 17.62 4.02
C VAL A 517 -6.31 16.28 3.29
N THR A 518 -6.24 15.16 4.03
CA THR A 518 -6.13 13.78 3.50
C THR A 518 -7.20 13.47 2.44
N GLN A 519 -8.38 14.10 2.52
CA GLN A 519 -9.50 13.81 1.63
C GLN A 519 -9.17 14.10 0.15
N LEU A 520 -8.35 15.12 -0.15
CA LEU A 520 -7.97 15.46 -1.53
C LEU A 520 -6.61 14.90 -1.99
N PHE A 521 -5.84 14.25 -1.12
CA PHE A 521 -4.56 13.60 -1.51
C PHE A 521 -4.71 12.60 -2.67
N PRO A 522 -5.68 11.65 -2.67
CA PRO A 522 -5.82 10.68 -3.76
C PRO A 522 -6.03 11.31 -5.14
N VAL A 523 -6.85 12.37 -5.24
CA VAL A 523 -7.07 13.08 -6.51
C VAL A 523 -5.88 13.97 -6.87
N ALA A 524 -5.31 14.70 -5.91
CA ALA A 524 -4.14 15.56 -6.12
C ALA A 524 -2.88 14.80 -6.55
N LEU A 525 -2.85 13.48 -6.32
CA LEU A 525 -1.76 12.57 -6.68
C LEU A 525 -2.18 11.54 -7.74
N GLY A 526 -3.37 11.71 -8.36
CA GLY A 526 -3.80 10.94 -9.53
C GLY A 526 -4.06 9.46 -9.29
N VAL A 527 -4.39 9.05 -8.07
CA VAL A 527 -4.83 7.68 -7.74
C VAL A 527 -6.14 7.41 -8.51
N PRO A 528 -6.31 6.24 -9.15
CA PRO A 528 -7.48 5.95 -10.00
C PRO A 528 -8.74 5.63 -9.17
N MET A 529 -9.24 6.65 -8.48
CA MET A 529 -10.43 6.60 -7.64
C MET A 529 -11.70 6.90 -8.46
N PRO A 530 -12.86 6.30 -8.16
CA PRO A 530 -14.11 6.61 -8.87
C PRO A 530 -14.53 8.08 -8.74
N ASP A 531 -15.07 8.66 -9.82
CA ASP A 531 -15.57 10.04 -9.85
C ASP A 531 -16.48 10.43 -8.68
N ALA A 532 -17.39 9.53 -8.30
CA ALA A 532 -18.31 9.74 -7.19
C ALA A 532 -17.54 9.87 -5.85
N THR A 533 -16.55 9.02 -5.64
CA THR A 533 -15.66 9.03 -4.48
C THR A 533 -14.91 10.37 -4.37
N ASN A 534 -14.33 10.84 -5.47
CA ASN A 534 -13.59 12.11 -5.51
C ASN A 534 -14.51 13.32 -5.26
N LYS A 535 -15.72 13.32 -5.83
CA LYS A 535 -16.72 14.38 -5.61
C LYS A 535 -17.20 14.40 -4.15
N THR A 536 -17.42 13.24 -3.52
CA THR A 536 -17.74 13.18 -2.09
C THR A 536 -16.57 13.65 -1.23
N ALA A 537 -15.32 13.36 -1.57
CA ALA A 537 -14.16 13.84 -0.81
C ALA A 537 -14.07 15.37 -0.76
N LEU A 538 -14.33 16.07 -1.87
CA LEU A 538 -14.43 17.53 -1.90
C LEU A 538 -15.63 18.05 -1.10
N ALA A 539 -16.79 17.37 -1.16
CA ALA A 539 -17.95 17.73 -0.34
C ALA A 539 -17.67 17.56 1.16
N THR A 540 -16.96 16.49 1.56
CA THR A 540 -16.49 16.24 2.92
C THR A 540 -15.54 17.34 3.40
N LEU A 541 -14.55 17.73 2.59
CA LEU A 541 -13.67 18.87 2.90
C LEU A 541 -14.47 20.17 3.12
N ASN A 542 -15.39 20.49 2.20
CA ASN A 542 -16.20 21.69 2.29
C ASN A 542 -17.14 21.69 3.52
N ALA A 543 -17.59 20.51 3.98
CA ALA A 543 -18.37 20.37 5.21
C ALA A 543 -17.51 20.45 6.49
N MET A 544 -16.30 19.89 6.49
CA MET A 544 -15.38 19.88 7.64
C MET A 544 -14.69 21.24 7.87
N ALA A 545 -14.30 21.92 6.79
CA ALA A 545 -13.52 23.14 6.84
C ALA A 545 -14.01 24.18 5.81
N PRO A 546 -15.23 24.74 5.94
CA PRO A 546 -15.86 25.59 4.92
C PRO A 546 -15.13 26.92 4.60
N SER A 547 -14.00 27.21 5.24
CA SER A 547 -13.13 28.37 4.95
C SER A 547 -11.72 27.95 4.50
N TRP A 548 -11.49 26.69 4.11
CA TRP A 548 -10.14 26.17 3.79
C TRP A 548 -9.41 26.95 2.69
N CYS A 549 -10.15 27.65 1.80
CA CYS A 549 -9.56 28.46 0.74
C CYS A 549 -9.12 29.86 1.21
N ASN A 550 -9.63 30.40 2.32
CA ASN A 550 -9.32 31.77 2.78
C ASN A 550 -8.96 31.90 4.27
N ARG A 551 -8.53 30.80 4.89
CA ARG A 551 -8.13 30.75 6.30
C ARG A 551 -6.91 29.84 6.49
N LEU A 552 -5.95 30.30 7.28
CA LEU A 552 -4.93 29.43 7.86
C LEU A 552 -5.56 28.64 9.00
N TYR A 553 -5.52 27.30 8.91
CA TYR A 553 -5.95 26.40 9.97
C TYR A 553 -4.75 25.90 10.79
N ASP A 554 -3.62 25.58 10.14
CA ASP A 554 -2.31 25.51 10.82
C ASP A 554 -1.63 26.89 10.81
N THR A 555 -1.34 27.43 11.98
CA THR A 555 -0.58 28.69 12.16
C THR A 555 0.93 28.48 12.20
N ASN A 556 1.42 27.24 12.30
CA ASN A 556 2.83 26.92 12.19
C ASN A 556 3.32 26.97 10.72
N GLY A 557 2.38 26.86 9.77
CA GLY A 557 2.57 26.90 8.32
C GLY A 557 3.35 25.71 7.77
N ARG A 558 3.35 24.56 8.45
CA ARG A 558 4.18 23.40 8.09
C ARG A 558 3.47 22.45 7.13
N ASP A 559 2.16 22.31 7.29
CA ASP A 559 1.37 21.27 6.64
C ASP A 559 1.14 21.58 5.14
N PRO A 560 0.97 20.57 4.26
CA PRO A 560 0.92 20.72 2.81
C PRO A 560 -0.39 21.35 2.26
N PHE A 561 -1.06 22.23 3.01
CA PHE A 561 -2.45 22.67 2.80
C PHE A 561 -2.80 23.23 1.41
N MET A 562 -1.81 23.71 0.64
CA MET A 562 -2.00 24.15 -0.75
C MET A 562 -2.29 22.99 -1.74
N ILE A 563 -2.13 21.73 -1.32
CA ILE A 563 -2.62 20.55 -2.06
C ILE A 563 -4.13 20.61 -2.30
N LEU A 564 -4.88 21.25 -1.40
CA LEU A 564 -6.33 21.37 -1.49
C LEU A 564 -6.77 22.14 -2.74
N GLY A 565 -6.14 23.28 -3.03
CA GLY A 565 -6.41 24.06 -4.24
C GLY A 565 -6.06 23.29 -5.53
N TYR A 566 -5.02 22.45 -5.51
CA TYR A 566 -4.68 21.58 -6.65
C TYR A 566 -5.75 20.49 -6.85
N GLY A 567 -6.15 19.81 -5.78
CA GLY A 567 -7.23 18.82 -5.81
C GLY A 567 -8.59 19.40 -6.21
N ALA A 568 -8.93 20.60 -5.74
CA ALA A 568 -10.14 21.31 -6.12
C ALA A 568 -10.14 21.70 -7.61
N ALA A 569 -9.02 22.24 -8.12
CA ALA A 569 -8.87 22.56 -9.54
C ALA A 569 -8.97 21.30 -10.44
N LEU A 570 -8.39 20.17 -10.02
CA LEU A 570 -8.53 18.87 -10.70
C LEU A 570 -9.97 18.37 -10.76
N LEU A 571 -10.81 18.73 -9.78
CA LEU A 571 -12.24 18.41 -9.73
C LEU A 571 -13.14 19.47 -10.38
N GLY A 572 -12.55 20.51 -10.99
CA GLY A 572 -13.28 21.59 -11.65
C GLY A 572 -13.78 22.70 -10.72
N ASP A 573 -13.51 22.64 -9.42
CA ASP A 573 -13.76 23.75 -8.49
C ASP A 573 -12.66 24.81 -8.60
N GLN A 574 -12.69 25.52 -9.72
CA GLN A 574 -11.79 26.62 -10.03
C GLN A 574 -11.99 27.81 -9.07
N ALA A 575 -13.18 27.96 -8.47
CA ALA A 575 -13.49 29.06 -7.57
C ALA A 575 -12.78 28.90 -6.22
N SER A 576 -12.88 27.73 -5.58
CA SER A 576 -12.15 27.46 -4.34
C SER A 576 -10.64 27.36 -4.56
N ALA A 577 -10.21 26.86 -5.73
CA ALA A 577 -8.80 26.86 -6.10
C ALA A 577 -8.22 28.28 -6.24
N GLN A 578 -8.91 29.19 -6.95
CA GLN A 578 -8.49 30.58 -7.11
C GLN A 578 -8.53 31.33 -5.77
N CYS A 579 -9.56 31.11 -4.95
CA CYS A 579 -9.65 31.63 -3.58
C CYS A 579 -8.38 31.29 -2.76
N GLN A 580 -7.90 30.04 -2.82
CA GLN A 580 -6.70 29.62 -2.10
C GLN A 580 -5.41 30.22 -2.67
N LEU A 581 -5.33 30.41 -3.99
CA LEU A 581 -4.20 31.13 -4.60
C LEU A 581 -4.14 32.59 -4.14
N ASP A 582 -5.26 33.32 -4.22
CA ASP A 582 -5.32 34.74 -3.86
C ASP A 582 -5.01 34.95 -2.37
N PHE A 583 -5.55 34.09 -1.49
CA PHE A 583 -5.25 34.11 -0.06
C PHE A 583 -3.77 33.81 0.23
N PHE A 584 -3.21 32.76 -0.37
CA PHE A 584 -1.80 32.39 -0.15
C PHE A 584 -0.84 33.48 -0.64
N ALA A 585 -1.11 34.08 -1.81
CA ALA A 585 -0.36 35.20 -2.33
C ALA A 585 -0.44 36.42 -1.40
N GLN A 586 -1.62 36.73 -0.85
CA GLN A 586 -1.79 37.82 0.11
C GLN A 586 -0.96 37.60 1.39
N GLN A 587 -1.03 36.41 2.00
CA GLN A 587 -0.25 36.09 3.20
C GLN A 587 1.26 36.15 2.94
N ALA A 588 1.71 35.66 1.77
CA ALA A 588 3.12 35.69 1.37
C ALA A 588 3.65 37.11 1.07
N GLN A 589 2.80 38.01 0.56
CA GLN A 589 3.14 39.42 0.33
C GLN A 589 3.13 40.24 1.62
N ALA A 590 2.18 39.98 2.53
CA ALA A 590 2.08 40.66 3.82
C ALA A 590 3.14 40.21 4.84
N GLY A 591 3.76 39.03 4.63
CA GLY A 591 4.73 38.45 5.57
C GLY A 591 4.10 37.95 6.87
N THR A 592 2.78 37.76 6.89
CA THR A 592 1.96 37.44 8.07
C THR A 592 1.93 35.95 8.42
N ALA A 593 2.51 35.08 7.58
CA ALA A 593 2.48 33.64 7.75
C ALA A 593 3.81 32.97 7.34
N THR A 594 4.10 31.80 7.91
CA THR A 594 5.19 30.94 7.46
C THR A 594 4.87 30.37 6.09
N ILE A 595 5.62 30.78 5.06
CA ILE A 595 5.47 30.28 3.69
C ILE A 595 6.52 29.19 3.40
N THR A 596 6.07 27.99 3.05
CA THR A 596 6.94 26.84 2.78
C THR A 596 7.14 26.57 1.30
N VAL A 597 8.25 25.91 0.97
CA VAL A 597 8.54 25.42 -0.39
C VAL A 597 7.46 24.46 -0.88
N THR A 598 6.90 23.62 -0.01
CA THR A 598 5.74 22.76 -0.31
C THR A 598 4.52 23.57 -0.75
N GLY A 599 4.18 24.62 0.01
CA GLY A 599 3.07 25.52 -0.34
C GLY A 599 3.29 26.23 -1.68
N LEU A 600 4.50 26.74 -1.92
CA LEU A 600 4.91 27.38 -3.18
C LEU A 600 4.86 26.40 -4.37
N GLY A 601 5.27 25.15 -4.17
CA GLY A 601 5.27 24.10 -5.19
C GLY A 601 3.89 23.55 -5.54
N TYR A 602 2.93 23.58 -4.61
CA TYR A 602 1.51 23.33 -4.91
C TYR A 602 0.83 24.55 -5.53
N TYR A 603 1.10 25.77 -5.04
CA TYR A 603 0.64 27.03 -5.65
C TYR A 603 0.98 27.07 -7.15
N GLN A 604 2.24 26.80 -7.52
CA GLN A 604 2.68 26.80 -8.91
C GLN A 604 1.98 25.72 -9.76
N ARG A 605 1.71 24.53 -9.20
CA ARG A 605 0.96 23.45 -9.87
C ARG A 605 -0.50 23.84 -10.13
N THR A 606 -1.19 24.42 -9.14
CA THR A 606 -2.56 24.91 -9.29
C THR A 606 -2.64 26.05 -10.31
N VAL A 607 -1.69 26.99 -10.29
CA VAL A 607 -1.57 28.07 -11.28
C VAL A 607 -1.37 27.53 -12.70
N ASN A 608 -0.54 26.49 -12.89
CA ASN A 608 -0.33 25.88 -14.19
C ASN A 608 -1.62 25.18 -14.69
N LEU A 609 -2.30 24.44 -13.81
CA LEU A 609 -3.54 23.72 -14.12
C LEU A 609 -4.71 24.65 -14.48
N LEU A 610 -4.93 25.73 -13.72
CA LEU A 610 -5.98 26.73 -14.02
C LEU A 610 -5.73 27.49 -15.32
N ARG A 611 -4.49 27.48 -15.83
CA ARG A 611 -4.12 28.02 -17.16
C ARG A 611 -4.24 26.98 -18.29
N GLY A 612 -4.80 25.80 -18.01
CA GLY A 612 -5.00 24.74 -19.00
C GLY A 612 -3.73 23.95 -19.36
N GLN A 613 -2.65 24.04 -18.57
CA GLN A 613 -1.57 23.07 -18.69
C GLN A 613 -2.03 21.70 -18.18
N ALA A 614 -1.51 20.62 -18.78
CA ALA A 614 -1.79 19.27 -18.31
C ALA A 614 -1.31 19.10 -16.85
N PRO A 615 -2.07 18.39 -15.98
CA PRO A 615 -1.65 18.12 -14.62
C PRO A 615 -0.40 17.25 -14.60
N TYR A 616 0.42 17.43 -13.56
CA TYR A 616 1.57 16.60 -13.25
C TYR A 616 1.25 15.63 -12.12
#